data_AF-A0AA48KCE9-F1
#
_entry.id   AF-A0AA48KCE9-F1
#
_cell.length_a   1.000
_cell.length_b   1.000
_cell.length_c   1.000
_cell.angle_alpha   90.00
_cell.angle_beta   90.00
_cell.angle_gamma   90.00
#
_symmetry.space_group_name_H-M   'P 1'
#
loop_
_entity.id
_entity.type
_entity.pdbx_description
1 polymer ?
#
loop_
_entity_poly.entity_id
_entity_poly.type
_entity_poly.pdbx_seq_one_letter_code
_entity_poly.pdbx_strand_id
1 'polypeptide(L)'
;MRQSDASIPPGIPDWQALEELMAAARRNPGEFRTPAALAAAAGLTPQGLEAAFLRHVHARPEAFLEAARVDAACRHLLDAFGPPERAGEACGFFGTAAFRAAFRRHTGMTPARYQALGQGEPAFTLDLPAGYRIEDVLAYHGRDPLSHSERVDGGRLLKAFRVDGADVAVDLAFGGQAVKVRLHGGGPADPVRMGRVHRRVVRMLGLASDPGPFEAFTAAHPAFRDLVAPRSGLRIPLTADVWECLVWAILGQQVNLAFAYTLRRRLTEACGGEAPFGLRAHPGPRAVAALDPAVLAPLQFSRGKAAYLVAAARETAAGRLPLEALPAGTATGAEARLRAQKGVGPWTAHYVLMRGCGFQDCVPLGDAGLTAALQRHHALDHRPGPAETAGLMAPYAPHRSLATFHLWASLKGVPA
;
A
#
# COMPACT_ATOMS: atom_id res chain seq x y z
N MET A 1 -9.11 29.26 -3.21
CA MET A 1 -8.62 29.75 -1.90
C MET A 1 -7.40 28.92 -1.54
N ARG A 2 -6.20 29.51 -1.49
CA ARG A 2 -4.95 28.81 -1.20
C ARG A 2 -5.09 28.18 0.19
N GLN A 3 -4.83 26.88 0.32
CA GLN A 3 -4.68 26.26 1.65
C GLN A 3 -3.70 27.11 2.43
N SER A 4 -4.07 27.47 3.67
CA SER A 4 -3.18 28.11 4.60
C SER A 4 -1.95 27.21 4.74
N ASP A 5 -0.82 27.67 4.21
CA ASP A 5 0.49 27.24 4.66
C ASP A 5 0.49 27.46 6.17
N ALA A 6 0.24 26.40 6.93
CA ALA A 6 0.68 26.35 8.31
C ALA A 6 2.19 26.57 8.23
N SER A 7 2.61 27.78 8.61
CA SER A 7 4.00 28.25 8.58
C SER A 7 4.89 27.12 9.06
N ILE A 8 5.81 26.67 8.21
CA ILE A 8 6.80 25.65 8.56
C ILE A 8 7.45 26.13 9.86
N PRO A 9 7.33 25.39 10.99
CA PRO A 9 8.09 25.73 12.19
C PRO A 9 9.55 25.89 11.77
N PRO A 10 10.22 27.00 12.13
CA PRO A 10 11.60 27.24 11.69
C PRO A 10 12.46 26.01 12.05
N GLY A 11 13.12 25.44 11.04
CA GLY A 11 13.98 24.25 11.19
C GLY A 11 13.40 22.90 10.79
N ILE A 12 12.15 22.79 10.28
CA ILE A 12 11.69 21.54 9.65
C ILE A 12 12.19 21.47 8.20
N PRO A 13 12.94 20.42 7.80
CA PRO A 13 13.43 20.28 6.44
C PRO A 13 12.27 20.15 5.45
N ASP A 14 12.49 20.57 4.20
CA ASP A 14 11.55 20.22 3.14
C ASP A 14 11.53 18.70 2.89
N TRP A 15 10.51 18.24 2.17
CA TRP A 15 10.33 16.81 1.96
C TRP A 15 11.42 16.22 1.04
N GLN A 16 12.06 17.02 0.19
CA GLN A 16 13.16 16.59 -0.67
C GLN A 16 14.40 16.24 0.15
N ALA A 17 14.85 17.13 1.03
CA ALA A 17 15.97 16.91 1.93
C ALA A 17 15.69 15.71 2.86
N LEU A 18 14.45 15.56 3.32
CA LEU A 18 14.05 14.40 4.12
C LEU A 18 14.12 13.09 3.31
N GLU A 19 13.70 13.09 2.04
CA GLU A 19 13.84 11.91 1.16
C GLU A 19 15.29 11.53 0.91
N GLU A 20 16.21 12.49 0.79
CA GLU A 20 17.65 12.24 0.66
C GLU A 20 18.22 11.55 1.91
N LEU A 21 17.88 12.06 3.09
CA LEU A 21 18.24 11.46 4.37
C LEU A 21 17.68 10.03 4.49
N MET A 22 16.40 9.84 4.18
CA MET A 22 15.75 8.53 4.20
C MET A 22 16.38 7.55 3.20
N ALA A 23 16.78 8.04 2.02
CA ALA A 23 17.46 7.24 1.01
C ALA A 23 18.86 6.80 1.49
N ALA A 24 19.60 7.68 2.16
CA ALA A 24 20.88 7.34 2.78
C ALA A 24 20.69 6.27 3.88
N ALA A 25 19.72 6.45 4.77
CA ALA A 25 19.41 5.49 5.82
C ALA A 25 18.96 4.13 5.26
N ARG A 26 18.23 4.09 4.14
CA ARG A 26 17.83 2.83 3.49
C ARG A 26 18.99 2.11 2.78
N ARG A 27 19.99 2.84 2.30
CA ARG A 27 21.21 2.24 1.73
C ARG A 27 22.05 1.58 2.82
N ASN A 28 22.27 2.27 3.94
CA ASN A 28 23.14 1.82 5.03
C ASN A 28 22.42 1.87 6.40
N PRO A 29 21.37 1.07 6.63
CA PRO A 29 20.57 1.21 7.85
C PRO A 29 21.33 0.84 9.14
N GLY A 30 22.46 0.14 9.02
CA GLY A 30 23.39 -0.15 10.11
C GLY A 30 24.14 1.07 10.66
N GLU A 31 24.27 2.15 9.88
CA GLU A 31 24.87 3.43 10.29
C GLU A 31 23.87 4.30 11.08
N PHE A 32 22.57 4.12 10.83
CA PHE A 32 21.48 4.88 11.45
C PHE A 32 20.74 4.03 12.48
N ARG A 33 21.43 3.62 13.55
CA ARG A 33 20.88 2.68 14.54
C ARG A 33 19.78 3.26 15.42
N THR A 34 19.73 4.58 15.58
CA THR A 34 18.74 5.25 16.42
C THR A 34 18.15 6.48 15.72
N PRO A 35 16.93 6.91 16.10
CA PRO A 35 16.37 8.19 15.68
C PRO A 35 17.32 9.36 15.97
N ALA A 36 18.04 9.32 17.09
CA ALA A 36 19.02 10.35 17.45
C ALA A 36 20.18 10.42 16.45
N ALA A 37 20.69 9.28 15.94
CA ALA A 37 21.71 9.25 14.90
C ALA A 37 21.19 9.84 13.58
N LEU A 38 19.93 9.53 13.24
CA LEU A 38 19.27 10.09 12.06
C LEU A 38 19.05 11.61 12.18
N ALA A 39 18.68 12.09 13.37
CA ALA A 39 18.51 13.51 13.66
C ALA A 39 19.84 14.26 13.56
N ALA A 40 20.91 13.70 14.14
CA ALA A 40 22.25 14.27 14.08
C ALA A 40 22.77 14.40 12.65
N ALA A 41 22.57 13.36 11.81
CA ALA A 41 22.96 13.39 10.40
C ALA A 41 22.20 14.44 9.58
N ALA A 42 21.00 14.82 10.02
CA ALA A 42 20.19 15.86 9.39
C ALA A 42 20.42 17.26 9.98
N GLY A 43 21.26 17.39 11.02
CA GLY A 43 21.41 18.65 11.77
C GLY A 43 20.13 19.05 12.54
N LEU A 44 19.28 18.09 12.91
CA LEU A 44 18.01 18.31 13.59
C LEU A 44 18.07 17.90 15.05
N THR A 45 17.21 18.51 15.87
CA THR A 45 16.90 17.96 17.20
C THR A 45 16.03 16.70 17.05
N PRO A 46 15.98 15.80 18.05
CA PRO A 46 15.08 14.64 18.01
C PRO A 46 13.61 15.03 17.80
N GLN A 47 13.16 16.11 18.45
CA GLN A 47 11.80 16.65 18.29
C GLN A 47 11.56 17.21 16.89
N GLY A 48 12.55 17.89 16.31
CA GLY A 48 12.49 18.40 14.94
C GLY A 48 12.40 17.29 13.90
N LEU A 49 13.18 16.21 14.08
CA LEU A 49 13.09 15.01 13.24
C LEU A 49 11.71 14.36 13.35
N GLU A 50 11.20 14.16 14.57
CA GLU A 50 9.88 13.56 14.77
C GLU A 50 8.78 14.40 14.13
N ALA A 51 8.81 15.73 14.30
CA ALA A 51 7.86 16.64 13.65
C ALA A 51 7.92 16.56 12.12
N ALA A 52 9.14 16.50 11.54
CA ALA A 52 9.32 16.34 10.09
C ALA A 52 8.77 15.00 9.59
N PHE A 53 9.02 13.91 10.32
CA PHE A 53 8.57 12.57 9.99
C PHE A 53 7.04 12.44 10.07
N LEU A 54 6.41 12.95 11.13
CA LEU A 54 4.95 12.96 11.23
C LEU A 54 4.31 13.78 10.11
N ARG A 55 4.89 14.93 9.77
CA ARG A 55 4.38 15.82 8.71
C ARG A 55 4.52 15.22 7.31
N HIS A 56 5.68 14.67 6.99
CA HIS A 56 6.03 14.32 5.61
C HIS A 56 6.01 12.82 5.34
N VAL A 57 6.29 11.96 6.32
CA VAL A 57 6.40 10.50 6.14
C VAL A 57 5.13 9.77 6.61
N HIS A 58 4.34 10.39 7.49
CA HIS A 58 3.17 9.78 8.15
C HIS A 58 3.54 8.54 8.99
N ALA A 59 4.75 8.54 9.55
CA ALA A 59 5.26 7.50 10.43
C ALA A 59 6.28 8.12 11.39
N ARG A 60 6.58 7.44 12.49
CA ARG A 60 7.67 7.84 13.40
C ARG A 60 9.04 7.41 12.87
N PRO A 61 10.14 8.11 13.20
CA PRO A 61 11.49 7.73 12.77
C PRO A 61 11.88 6.29 13.12
N GLU A 62 11.45 5.77 14.28
CA GLU A 62 11.72 4.39 14.72
C GLU A 62 11.11 3.37 13.78
N ALA A 63 9.83 3.58 13.41
CA ALA A 63 9.10 2.70 12.51
C ALA A 63 9.73 2.68 11.10
N PHE A 64 10.17 3.85 10.64
CA PHE A 64 10.91 3.96 9.38
C PHE A 64 12.24 3.21 9.43
N LEU A 65 13.06 3.41 10.46
CA LEU A 65 14.35 2.74 10.59
C LEU A 65 14.16 1.22 10.68
N GLU A 66 13.18 0.73 11.43
CA GLU A 66 12.88 -0.70 11.49
C GLU A 66 12.52 -1.27 10.11
N ALA A 67 11.61 -0.62 9.38
CA ALA A 67 11.23 -1.04 8.03
C ALA A 67 12.43 -1.03 7.07
N ALA A 68 13.26 0.02 7.13
CA ALA A 68 14.48 0.13 6.32
C ALA A 68 15.46 -1.03 6.58
N ARG A 69 15.61 -1.44 7.84
CA ARG A 69 16.44 -2.60 8.23
C ARG A 69 15.88 -3.91 7.75
N VAL A 70 14.55 -4.12 7.87
CA VAL A 70 13.92 -5.34 7.36
C VAL A 70 14.05 -5.42 5.83
N ASP A 71 13.83 -4.32 5.12
CA ASP A 71 14.00 -4.26 3.66
C ASP A 71 15.44 -4.58 3.23
N ALA A 72 16.44 -4.08 3.96
CA ALA A 72 17.84 -4.40 3.72
C ALA A 72 18.16 -5.87 4.03
N ALA A 73 17.64 -6.41 5.13
CA ALA A 73 17.81 -7.81 5.48
C ALA A 73 17.17 -8.73 4.43
N CYS A 74 16.00 -8.38 3.89
CA CYS A 74 15.38 -9.12 2.79
C CYS A 74 16.29 -9.21 1.56
N ARG A 75 16.99 -8.13 1.19
CA ARG A 75 17.96 -8.16 0.07
C ARG A 75 19.12 -9.10 0.39
N HIS A 76 19.76 -8.96 1.55
CA HIS A 76 20.86 -9.83 1.96
C HIS A 76 20.47 -11.32 2.01
N LEU A 77 19.27 -11.64 2.49
CA LEU A 77 18.81 -13.04 2.57
C LEU A 77 18.59 -13.66 1.18
N LEU A 78 18.11 -12.88 0.20
CA LEU A 78 17.95 -13.35 -1.20
C LEU A 78 19.29 -13.44 -1.95
N ASP A 79 20.27 -12.61 -1.58
CA ASP A 79 21.63 -12.62 -2.15
C ASP A 79 22.55 -13.67 -1.48
N ALA A 80 22.00 -14.59 -0.67
CA ALA A 80 22.73 -15.64 0.04
C ALA A 80 23.91 -15.13 0.91
N PHE A 81 23.70 -14.02 1.63
CA PHE A 81 24.68 -13.32 2.47
C PHE A 81 25.15 -14.09 3.74
N GLY A 82 25.09 -15.42 3.73
CA GLY A 82 25.41 -16.29 4.87
C GLY A 82 24.21 -16.52 5.81
N PRO A 83 24.45 -16.93 7.07
CA PRO A 83 23.39 -17.23 8.03
C PRO A 83 22.45 -16.03 8.28
N PRO A 84 21.14 -16.26 8.54
CA PRO A 84 20.18 -15.17 8.68
C PRO A 84 20.52 -14.15 9.77
N GLU A 85 21.14 -14.58 10.86
CA GLU A 85 21.55 -13.72 11.98
C GLU A 85 22.55 -12.65 11.53
N ARG A 86 23.49 -13.02 10.65
CA ARG A 86 24.49 -12.10 10.07
C ARG A 86 23.84 -11.00 9.25
N ALA A 87 22.77 -11.32 8.51
CA ALA A 87 22.01 -10.32 7.76
C ALA A 87 21.34 -9.30 8.71
N GLY A 88 20.77 -9.77 9.83
CA GLY A 88 20.18 -8.90 10.85
C GLY A 88 21.20 -7.96 11.50
N GLU A 89 22.36 -8.49 11.88
CA GLU A 89 23.46 -7.71 12.47
C GLU A 89 24.01 -6.66 11.49
N ALA A 90 24.25 -7.04 10.23
CA ALA A 90 24.72 -6.13 9.19
C ALA A 90 23.72 -4.98 8.93
N CYS A 91 22.42 -5.24 9.11
CA CYS A 91 21.38 -4.21 9.00
C CYS A 91 21.24 -3.34 10.25
N GLY A 92 21.94 -3.62 11.36
CA GLY A 92 21.88 -2.81 12.58
C GLY A 92 20.77 -3.19 13.57
N PHE A 93 20.29 -4.44 13.55
CA PHE A 93 19.44 -4.95 14.64
C PHE A 93 20.25 -5.24 15.90
N PHE A 94 19.72 -4.87 17.06
CA PHE A 94 20.29 -5.22 18.37
C PHE A 94 19.80 -6.60 18.80
N GLY A 95 20.49 -7.65 18.32
CA GLY A 95 20.25 -9.03 18.72
C GLY A 95 19.19 -9.78 17.91
N THR A 96 19.32 -11.10 17.94
CA THR A 96 18.57 -12.04 17.08
C THR A 96 17.07 -12.06 17.37
N ALA A 97 16.67 -11.91 18.64
CA ALA A 97 15.25 -11.94 19.01
C ALA A 97 14.48 -10.74 18.43
N ALA A 98 15.03 -9.52 18.57
CA ALA A 98 14.44 -8.31 18.03
C ALA A 98 14.37 -8.36 16.50
N PHE A 99 15.45 -8.81 15.84
CA PHE A 99 15.46 -9.03 14.39
C PHE A 99 14.37 -9.99 13.95
N ARG A 100 14.28 -11.19 14.53
CA ARG A 100 13.27 -12.20 14.15
C ARG A 100 11.85 -11.71 14.37
N ALA A 101 11.59 -10.97 15.45
CA ALA A 101 10.27 -10.41 15.75
C ALA A 101 9.87 -9.32 14.73
N ALA A 102 10.76 -8.36 14.47
CA ALA A 102 10.52 -7.33 13.46
C ALA A 102 10.36 -7.94 12.06
N PHE A 103 11.26 -8.84 11.67
CA PHE A 103 11.21 -9.50 10.37
C PHE A 103 9.88 -10.25 10.17
N ARG A 104 9.40 -11.00 11.18
CA ARG A 104 8.10 -11.69 11.07
C ARG A 104 6.93 -10.73 10.97
N ARG A 105 6.94 -9.64 11.75
CA ARG A 105 5.87 -8.61 11.70
C ARG A 105 5.75 -7.98 10.32
N HIS A 106 6.87 -7.69 9.66
CA HIS A 106 6.89 -7.03 8.35
C HIS A 106 6.72 -7.99 7.17
N THR A 107 7.19 -9.23 7.28
CA THR A 107 7.25 -10.17 6.15
C THR A 107 6.29 -11.36 6.27
N GLY A 108 5.72 -11.62 7.45
CA GLY A 108 4.98 -12.85 7.73
C GLY A 108 5.84 -14.11 7.72
N MET A 109 7.18 -14.02 7.72
CA MET A 109 8.08 -15.17 7.67
C MET A 109 9.19 -15.08 8.72
N THR A 110 9.83 -16.20 9.02
CA THR A 110 11.13 -16.16 9.70
C THR A 110 12.23 -15.82 8.69
N PRO A 111 13.35 -15.22 9.13
CA PRO A 111 14.50 -14.95 8.25
C PRO A 111 14.99 -16.19 7.49
N ALA A 112 15.04 -17.36 8.14
CA ALA A 112 15.45 -18.62 7.51
C ALA A 112 14.47 -19.08 6.42
N ARG A 113 13.15 -19.01 6.67
CA ARG A 113 12.13 -19.35 5.65
C ARG A 113 12.20 -18.39 4.46
N TYR A 114 12.52 -17.11 4.72
CA TYR A 114 12.64 -16.11 3.67
C TYR A 114 13.91 -16.30 2.83
N GLN A 115 15.05 -16.64 3.44
CA GLN A 115 16.27 -16.99 2.72
C GLN A 115 16.10 -18.22 1.81
N ALA A 116 15.20 -19.14 2.18
CA ALA A 116 14.86 -20.29 1.34
C ALA A 116 14.01 -19.93 0.10
N LEU A 117 13.54 -18.67 -0.03
CA LEU A 117 12.86 -18.20 -1.24
C LEU A 117 13.84 -18.29 -2.41
N GLY A 118 13.49 -19.11 -3.40
CA GLY A 118 14.30 -19.31 -4.60
C GLY A 118 15.22 -20.54 -4.57
N GLN A 119 15.11 -21.41 -3.56
CA GLN A 119 15.75 -22.74 -3.55
C GLN A 119 14.98 -23.80 -4.36
N GLY A 120 14.20 -23.38 -5.38
CA GLY A 120 13.59 -24.26 -6.37
C GLY A 120 12.07 -24.51 -6.23
N GLU A 121 11.47 -24.21 -5.08
CA GLU A 121 10.02 -24.36 -4.90
C GLU A 121 9.29 -23.04 -5.22
N PRO A 122 8.30 -23.04 -6.15
CA PRO A 122 7.47 -21.87 -6.44
C PRO A 122 6.39 -21.68 -5.37
N ALA A 123 6.73 -21.84 -4.10
CA ALA A 123 5.79 -21.76 -3.00
C ALA A 123 6.44 -21.26 -1.71
N PHE A 124 5.63 -20.63 -0.86
CA PHE A 124 6.00 -20.24 0.49
C PHE A 124 4.77 -20.19 1.37
N THR A 125 4.95 -19.95 2.67
CA THR A 125 3.85 -19.78 3.61
C THR A 125 4.11 -18.52 4.41
N LEU A 126 3.07 -17.74 4.65
CA LEU A 126 3.10 -16.58 5.53
C LEU A 126 2.32 -16.89 6.81
N ASP A 127 2.90 -16.51 7.94
CA ASP A 127 2.24 -16.52 9.24
C ASP A 127 1.37 -15.26 9.34
N LEU A 128 0.11 -15.44 9.72
CA LEU A 128 -0.85 -14.35 9.94
C LEU A 128 -0.85 -13.95 11.42
N PRO A 129 -0.90 -12.65 11.74
CA PRO A 129 -1.01 -12.20 13.13
C PRO A 129 -2.22 -12.77 13.85
N ALA A 130 -2.15 -12.86 15.18
CA ALA A 130 -3.32 -13.18 15.99
C ALA A 130 -4.47 -12.18 15.71
N GLY A 131 -5.69 -12.68 15.57
CA GLY A 131 -6.87 -11.86 15.24
C GLY A 131 -6.92 -11.37 13.78
N TYR A 132 -6.04 -11.85 12.89
CA TYR A 132 -6.09 -11.48 11.47
C TYR A 132 -7.44 -11.87 10.85
N ARG A 133 -8.08 -10.89 10.20
CA ARG A 133 -9.43 -11.00 9.65
C ARG A 133 -9.37 -11.47 8.20
N ILE A 134 -9.23 -12.78 8.00
CA ILE A 134 -9.12 -13.41 6.67
C ILE A 134 -10.32 -13.02 5.78
N GLU A 135 -11.53 -13.04 6.36
CA GLU A 135 -12.76 -12.72 5.63
C GLU A 135 -12.77 -11.30 5.05
N ASP A 136 -12.17 -10.32 5.72
CA ASP A 136 -12.14 -8.94 5.21
C ASP A 136 -11.29 -8.85 3.93
N VAL A 137 -10.19 -9.60 3.86
CA VAL A 137 -9.30 -9.62 2.69
C VAL A 137 -9.92 -10.42 1.55
N LEU A 138 -10.46 -11.60 1.84
CA LEU A 138 -11.18 -12.41 0.83
C LEU A 138 -12.34 -11.63 0.26
N ALA A 139 -13.13 -10.99 1.11
CA ALA A 139 -14.29 -10.26 0.66
C ALA A 139 -13.87 -8.99 -0.13
N TYR A 140 -12.74 -8.33 0.20
CA TYR A 140 -12.18 -7.22 -0.60
C TYR A 140 -11.80 -7.65 -2.02
N HIS A 141 -11.10 -8.78 -2.16
CA HIS A 141 -10.71 -9.34 -3.46
C HIS A 141 -11.90 -9.95 -4.21
N GLY A 142 -12.93 -10.41 -3.51
CA GLY A 142 -14.15 -11.00 -4.06
C GLY A 142 -15.23 -10.00 -4.49
N ARG A 143 -14.99 -8.68 -4.42
CA ARG A 143 -16.02 -7.67 -4.73
C ARG A 143 -16.47 -7.63 -6.18
N ASP A 144 -15.64 -8.11 -7.10
CA ASP A 144 -16.00 -8.30 -8.51
C ASP A 144 -15.94 -9.79 -8.86
N PRO A 145 -17.07 -10.53 -8.77
CA PRO A 145 -17.12 -11.95 -9.11
C PRO A 145 -16.78 -12.27 -10.57
N LEU A 146 -16.80 -11.26 -11.45
CA LEU A 146 -16.49 -11.39 -12.87
C LEU A 146 -15.07 -10.91 -13.21
N SER A 147 -14.23 -10.65 -12.20
CA SER A 147 -12.88 -10.15 -12.42
C SER A 147 -12.04 -11.12 -13.26
N HIS A 148 -11.36 -10.58 -14.27
CA HIS A 148 -10.41 -11.35 -15.08
C HIS A 148 -9.09 -11.60 -14.37
N SER A 149 -8.76 -10.78 -13.38
CA SER A 149 -7.44 -10.79 -12.74
C SER A 149 -7.43 -11.41 -11.35
N GLU A 150 -8.59 -11.73 -10.77
CA GLU A 150 -8.67 -12.39 -9.48
C GLU A 150 -9.97 -13.15 -9.30
N ARG A 151 -9.92 -14.20 -8.49
CA ARG A 151 -11.08 -15.01 -8.12
C ARG A 151 -10.95 -15.44 -6.67
N VAL A 152 -12.04 -15.29 -5.92
CA VAL A 152 -12.16 -15.79 -4.55
C VAL A 152 -13.15 -16.96 -4.56
N ASP A 153 -12.75 -18.06 -3.94
CA ASP A 153 -13.58 -19.25 -3.79
C ASP A 153 -13.35 -19.86 -2.40
N GLY A 154 -14.35 -19.76 -1.53
CA GLY A 154 -14.22 -20.10 -0.11
C GLY A 154 -13.00 -19.42 0.52
N GLY A 155 -12.16 -20.21 1.20
CA GLY A 155 -10.91 -19.76 1.83
C GLY A 155 -9.71 -19.62 0.88
N ARG A 156 -9.93 -19.41 -0.43
CA ARG A 156 -8.86 -19.28 -1.43
C ARG A 156 -8.98 -17.99 -2.25
N LEU A 157 -7.82 -17.42 -2.59
CA LEU A 157 -7.69 -16.29 -3.52
C LEU A 157 -6.70 -16.67 -4.63
N LEU A 158 -7.17 -16.65 -5.87
CA LEU A 158 -6.32 -16.63 -7.05
C LEU A 158 -6.15 -15.18 -7.52
N LYS A 159 -4.92 -14.71 -7.71
CA LYS A 159 -4.64 -13.35 -8.23
C LYS A 159 -3.60 -13.40 -9.34
N ALA A 160 -3.91 -12.81 -10.48
CA ALA A 160 -3.01 -12.63 -11.60
C ALA A 160 -2.45 -11.20 -11.66
N PHE A 161 -1.15 -11.10 -11.94
CA PHE A 161 -0.42 -9.85 -12.14
C PHE A 161 0.88 -10.09 -12.93
N ARG A 162 1.50 -9.02 -13.41
CA ARG A 162 2.79 -9.09 -14.12
C ARG A 162 3.97 -8.84 -13.19
N VAL A 163 4.93 -9.76 -13.09
CA VAL A 163 6.16 -9.63 -12.29
C VAL A 163 7.38 -9.92 -13.16
N ASP A 164 8.41 -9.08 -13.12
CA ASP A 164 9.65 -9.26 -13.91
C ASP A 164 9.41 -9.58 -15.40
N GLY A 165 8.43 -8.92 -16.00
CA GLY A 165 8.10 -9.13 -17.41
C GLY A 165 7.39 -10.46 -17.70
N ALA A 166 6.90 -11.19 -16.69
CA ALA A 166 6.11 -12.39 -16.83
C ALA A 166 4.70 -12.21 -16.26
N ASP A 167 3.69 -12.74 -16.95
CA ASP A 167 2.33 -12.84 -16.44
C ASP A 167 2.21 -14.11 -15.60
N VAL A 168 1.84 -13.93 -14.33
CA VAL A 168 1.80 -15.00 -13.34
C VAL A 168 0.47 -14.99 -12.60
N ALA A 169 0.18 -16.10 -11.92
CA ALA A 169 -0.89 -16.18 -10.94
C ALA A 169 -0.35 -16.67 -9.59
N VAL A 170 -0.85 -16.11 -8.50
CA VAL A 170 -0.63 -16.64 -7.15
C VAL A 170 -1.90 -17.29 -6.63
N ASP A 171 -1.77 -18.50 -6.08
CA ASP A 171 -2.81 -19.23 -5.33
C ASP A 171 -2.54 -19.09 -3.83
N LEU A 172 -3.42 -18.37 -3.15
CA LEU A 172 -3.39 -18.14 -1.71
C LEU A 172 -4.46 -19.03 -1.07
N ALA A 173 -4.01 -20.06 -0.36
CA ALA A 173 -4.87 -20.94 0.43
C ALA A 173 -4.76 -20.58 1.91
N PHE A 174 -5.84 -20.02 2.46
CA PHE A 174 -5.91 -19.61 3.86
C PHE A 174 -6.26 -20.81 4.75
N GLY A 175 -5.61 -20.92 5.91
CA GLY A 175 -5.89 -21.97 6.88
C GLY A 175 -5.25 -21.70 8.25
N GLY A 176 -6.07 -21.71 9.30
CA GLY A 176 -5.63 -21.36 10.65
C GLY A 176 -5.06 -19.93 10.70
N GLN A 177 -3.87 -19.77 11.28
CA GLN A 177 -3.14 -18.50 11.34
C GLN A 177 -2.03 -18.43 10.27
N ALA A 178 -2.28 -18.99 9.09
CA ALA A 178 -1.33 -18.96 8.00
C ALA A 178 -2.02 -18.89 6.64
N VAL A 179 -1.25 -18.49 5.62
CA VAL A 179 -1.64 -18.59 4.22
C VAL A 179 -0.51 -19.24 3.44
N LYS A 180 -0.85 -20.33 2.74
CA LYS A 180 0.06 -20.99 1.80
C LYS A 180 -0.06 -20.28 0.46
N VAL A 181 1.07 -19.91 -0.12
CA VAL A 181 1.17 -19.19 -1.38
C VAL A 181 1.89 -20.08 -2.38
N ARG A 182 1.29 -20.28 -3.56
CA ARG A 182 1.94 -20.94 -4.69
C ARG A 182 1.94 -20.02 -5.90
N LEU A 183 3.10 -19.88 -6.54
CA LEU A 183 3.30 -19.15 -7.78
C LEU A 183 3.08 -20.10 -8.96
N HIS A 184 2.34 -19.62 -9.97
CA HIS A 184 2.09 -20.32 -11.21
C HIS A 184 2.51 -19.44 -12.39
N GLY A 185 3.19 -20.04 -13.37
CA GLY A 185 3.66 -19.35 -14.58
C GLY A 185 4.99 -18.61 -14.41
N GLY A 186 5.42 -17.93 -15.47
CA GLY A 186 6.59 -17.06 -15.48
C GLY A 186 7.97 -17.70 -15.60
N GLY A 187 8.09 -19.03 -15.53
CA GLY A 187 9.38 -19.74 -15.62
C GLY A 187 9.98 -20.04 -14.24
N PRO A 188 11.31 -20.12 -14.09
CA PRO A 188 11.94 -20.52 -12.83
C PRO A 188 11.56 -19.62 -11.64
N ALA A 189 11.45 -20.22 -10.46
CA ALA A 189 11.26 -19.51 -9.21
C ALA A 189 12.60 -19.03 -8.66
N ASP A 190 13.21 -18.04 -9.32
CA ASP A 190 14.46 -17.44 -8.83
C ASP A 190 14.22 -16.57 -7.57
N PRO A 191 15.24 -16.35 -6.73
CA PRO A 191 15.10 -15.58 -5.48
C PRO A 191 14.56 -14.17 -5.67
N VAL A 192 14.95 -13.46 -6.73
CA VAL A 192 14.55 -12.07 -6.97
C VAL A 192 13.05 -12.02 -7.26
N ARG A 193 12.57 -12.86 -8.17
CA ARG A 193 11.14 -12.96 -8.48
C ARG A 193 10.32 -13.38 -7.28
N MET A 194 10.76 -14.41 -6.55
CA MET A 194 10.06 -14.89 -5.36
C MET A 194 9.98 -13.82 -4.27
N GLY A 195 11.03 -13.02 -4.07
CA GLY A 195 11.00 -11.85 -3.20
C GLY A 195 9.98 -10.79 -3.65
N ARG A 196 9.88 -10.51 -4.95
CA ARG A 196 8.85 -9.57 -5.47
C ARG A 196 7.43 -10.11 -5.30
N VAL A 197 7.21 -11.39 -5.58
CA VAL A 197 5.91 -12.05 -5.38
C VAL A 197 5.52 -12.02 -3.91
N HIS A 198 6.45 -12.37 -3.01
CA HIS A 198 6.27 -12.26 -1.56
C HIS A 198 5.82 -10.85 -1.16
N ARG A 199 6.56 -9.82 -1.59
CA ARG A 199 6.24 -8.42 -1.26
C ARG A 199 4.84 -8.02 -1.72
N ARG A 200 4.42 -8.44 -2.91
CA ARG A 200 3.06 -8.18 -3.41
C ARG A 200 1.99 -8.89 -2.58
N VAL A 201 2.24 -10.13 -2.17
CA VAL A 201 1.30 -10.86 -1.31
C VAL A 201 1.20 -10.20 0.07
N VAL A 202 2.31 -9.84 0.70
CA VAL A 202 2.32 -9.10 1.98
C VAL A 202 1.53 -7.80 1.89
N ARG A 203 1.65 -7.08 0.77
CA ARG A 203 0.87 -5.85 0.48
C ARG A 203 -0.63 -6.13 0.37
N MET A 204 -1.03 -7.13 -0.41
CA MET A 204 -2.43 -7.52 -0.56
C MET A 204 -3.06 -7.96 0.76
N LEU A 205 -2.29 -8.64 1.61
CA LEU A 205 -2.72 -9.04 2.94
C LEU A 205 -2.75 -7.87 3.95
N GLY A 206 -2.20 -6.70 3.61
CA GLY A 206 -2.18 -5.53 4.51
C GLY A 206 -1.34 -5.73 5.77
N LEU A 207 -0.36 -6.64 5.77
CA LEU A 207 0.40 -6.99 6.99
C LEU A 207 1.20 -5.82 7.56
N ALA A 208 1.61 -4.87 6.71
CA ALA A 208 2.30 -3.65 7.13
C ALA A 208 1.39 -2.63 7.85
N SER A 209 0.06 -2.75 7.73
CA SER A 209 -0.91 -1.88 8.40
C SER A 209 -1.26 -2.49 9.75
N ASP A 210 -0.45 -2.22 10.78
CA ASP A 210 -0.68 -2.68 12.14
C ASP A 210 -1.82 -1.88 12.82
N PRO A 211 -2.93 -2.52 13.24
CA PRO A 211 -4.04 -1.80 13.86
C PRO A 211 -3.75 -1.41 15.31
N GLY A 212 -2.81 -2.07 15.99
CA GLY A 212 -2.57 -1.92 17.43
C GLY A 212 -2.39 -0.46 17.89
N PRO A 213 -1.55 0.37 17.24
CA PRO A 213 -1.41 1.77 17.60
C PRO A 213 -2.71 2.58 17.50
N PHE A 214 -3.53 2.33 16.47
CA PHE A 214 -4.81 3.03 16.29
C PHE A 214 -5.87 2.54 17.29
N GLU A 215 -5.90 1.24 17.57
CA GLU A 215 -6.79 0.66 18.59
C GLU A 215 -6.46 1.18 19.99
N ALA A 216 -5.17 1.26 20.34
CA ALA A 216 -4.72 1.85 21.59
C ALA A 216 -5.08 3.35 21.68
N PHE A 217 -4.91 4.08 20.58
CA PHE A 217 -5.31 5.48 20.47
C PHE A 217 -6.82 5.65 20.71
N THR A 218 -7.67 4.85 20.06
CA THR A 218 -9.12 4.98 20.19
C THR A 218 -9.68 4.43 21.50
N ALA A 219 -9.01 3.49 22.16
CA ALA A 219 -9.41 3.03 23.49
C ALA A 219 -9.42 4.17 24.53
N ALA A 220 -8.50 5.12 24.40
CA ALA A 220 -8.38 6.32 25.23
C ALA A 220 -9.39 7.44 24.87
N HIS A 221 -10.10 7.33 23.74
CA HIS A 221 -11.03 8.35 23.23
C HIS A 221 -12.43 7.74 23.02
N PRO A 222 -13.35 7.87 23.98
CA PRO A 222 -14.68 7.25 23.92
C PRO A 222 -15.45 7.54 22.62
N ALA A 223 -15.29 8.73 22.05
CA ALA A 223 -15.93 9.14 20.79
C ALA A 223 -15.57 8.27 19.57
N PHE A 224 -14.44 7.56 19.59
CA PHE A 224 -13.99 6.71 18.48
C PHE A 224 -14.22 5.22 18.73
N ARG A 225 -14.58 4.84 19.96
CA ARG A 225 -14.72 3.44 20.38
C ARG A 225 -15.77 2.71 19.55
N ASP A 226 -16.91 3.34 19.30
CA ASP A 226 -18.03 2.74 18.57
C ASP A 226 -17.70 2.48 17.09
N LEU A 227 -16.77 3.25 16.52
CA LEU A 227 -16.28 3.05 15.15
C LEU A 227 -15.31 1.86 15.06
N VAL A 228 -14.44 1.71 16.06
CA VAL A 228 -13.32 0.77 16.04
C VAL A 228 -13.66 -0.59 16.63
N ALA A 229 -14.28 -0.65 17.80
CA ALA A 229 -14.51 -1.89 18.55
C ALA A 229 -15.22 -3.00 17.76
N PRO A 230 -16.26 -2.72 16.94
CA PRO A 230 -16.93 -3.76 16.14
C PRO A 230 -16.03 -4.39 15.05
N ARG A 231 -14.89 -3.77 14.75
CA ARG A 231 -13.97 -4.15 13.67
C ARG A 231 -12.54 -4.20 14.17
N SER A 232 -12.32 -4.55 15.45
CA SER A 232 -10.97 -4.74 15.97
C SER A 232 -10.21 -5.78 15.14
N GLY A 233 -8.93 -5.52 14.88
CA GLY A 233 -8.07 -6.28 13.99
C GLY A 233 -8.18 -5.88 12.51
N LEU A 234 -8.97 -4.87 12.16
CA LEU A 234 -9.10 -4.40 10.77
C LEU A 234 -7.78 -3.80 10.27
N ARG A 235 -7.34 -4.28 9.11
CA ARG A 235 -6.14 -3.80 8.41
C ARG A 235 -6.55 -3.17 7.08
N ILE A 236 -5.61 -2.50 6.42
CA ILE A 236 -5.81 -1.97 5.06
C ILE A 236 -5.13 -2.90 4.04
N PRO A 237 -5.87 -3.79 3.35
CA PRO A 237 -5.38 -4.47 2.16
C PRO A 237 -4.92 -3.46 1.11
N LEU A 238 -3.68 -3.57 0.64
CA LEU A 238 -3.18 -2.75 -0.46
C LEU A 238 -3.43 -3.45 -1.79
N THR A 239 -3.30 -2.72 -2.90
CA THR A 239 -3.18 -3.36 -4.21
C THR A 239 -1.84 -4.08 -4.33
N ALA A 240 -1.75 -5.04 -5.27
CA ALA A 240 -0.52 -5.82 -5.49
C ALA A 240 0.68 -4.88 -5.73
N ASP A 241 0.51 -3.84 -6.54
CA ASP A 241 1.49 -2.76 -6.73
C ASP A 241 0.83 -1.38 -6.85
N VAL A 242 1.65 -0.32 -6.87
CA VAL A 242 1.17 1.06 -6.86
C VAL A 242 0.53 1.43 -8.20
N TRP A 243 1.01 0.84 -9.30
CA TRP A 243 0.42 1.00 -10.63
C TRP A 243 -1.02 0.51 -10.69
N GLU A 244 -1.30 -0.71 -10.22
CA GLU A 244 -2.66 -1.25 -10.15
C GLU A 244 -3.58 -0.34 -9.31
N CYS A 245 -3.07 0.27 -8.23
CA CYS A 245 -3.83 1.25 -7.45
C CYS A 245 -4.15 2.52 -8.24
N LEU A 246 -3.18 3.08 -8.96
CA LEU A 246 -3.37 4.31 -9.73
C LEU A 246 -4.39 4.08 -10.85
N VAL A 247 -4.29 2.95 -11.57
CA VAL A 247 -5.28 2.56 -12.57
C VAL A 247 -6.65 2.48 -11.92
N TRP A 248 -6.81 1.70 -10.85
CA TRP A 248 -8.09 1.59 -10.13
C TRP A 248 -8.67 2.94 -9.72
N ALA A 249 -7.84 3.83 -9.16
CA ALA A 249 -8.26 5.15 -8.73
C ALA A 249 -8.75 6.01 -9.92
N ILE A 250 -8.04 6.00 -11.06
CA ILE A 250 -8.46 6.71 -12.29
C ILE A 250 -9.78 6.11 -12.82
N LEU A 251 -9.93 4.79 -12.84
CA LEU A 251 -11.15 4.13 -13.29
C LEU A 251 -12.37 4.51 -12.44
N GLY A 252 -12.18 4.59 -11.12
CA GLY A 252 -13.21 4.93 -10.14
C GLY A 252 -13.62 6.40 -10.08
N GLN A 253 -12.92 7.30 -10.78
CA GLN A 253 -13.27 8.73 -10.78
C GLN A 253 -14.69 8.96 -11.30
N GLN A 254 -15.49 9.66 -10.49
CA GLN A 254 -16.84 10.16 -10.83
C GLN A 254 -17.82 9.08 -11.32
N VAL A 255 -17.63 7.84 -10.88
CA VAL A 255 -18.49 6.71 -11.25
C VAL A 255 -18.81 5.86 -10.02
N ASN A 256 -19.88 5.08 -10.09
CA ASN A 256 -20.15 4.08 -9.06
C ASN A 256 -19.19 2.89 -9.16
N LEU A 257 -19.16 2.09 -8.10
CA LEU A 257 -18.24 0.96 -7.96
C LEU A 257 -18.47 -0.13 -9.02
N ALA A 258 -19.73 -0.44 -9.34
CA ALA A 258 -20.09 -1.45 -10.34
C ALA A 258 -19.58 -1.08 -11.75
N PHE A 259 -19.63 0.20 -12.10
CA PHE A 259 -19.10 0.69 -13.37
C PHE A 259 -17.58 0.71 -13.37
N ALA A 260 -16.93 1.06 -12.25
CA ALA A 260 -15.47 0.95 -12.12
C ALA A 260 -14.97 -0.49 -12.34
N TYR A 261 -15.67 -1.50 -11.82
CA TYR A 261 -15.39 -2.91 -12.12
C TYR A 261 -15.50 -3.22 -13.61
N THR A 262 -16.56 -2.74 -14.26
CA THR A 262 -16.76 -2.92 -15.70
C THR A 262 -15.60 -2.34 -16.52
N LEU A 263 -15.13 -1.12 -16.18
CA LEU A 263 -13.98 -0.51 -16.84
C LEU A 263 -12.69 -1.31 -16.59
N ARG A 264 -12.48 -1.82 -15.37
CA ARG A 264 -11.29 -2.65 -15.04
C ARG A 264 -11.27 -3.94 -15.84
N ARG A 265 -12.42 -4.61 -15.99
CA ARG A 265 -12.55 -5.83 -16.81
C ARG A 265 -12.21 -5.53 -18.27
N ARG A 266 -12.80 -4.51 -18.86
CA ARG A 266 -12.55 -4.12 -20.26
C ARG A 266 -11.11 -3.71 -20.53
N LEU A 267 -10.45 -3.01 -19.61
CA LEU A 267 -9.04 -2.68 -19.74
C LEU A 267 -8.17 -3.95 -19.72
N THR A 268 -8.47 -4.86 -18.79
CA THR A 268 -7.78 -6.15 -18.69
C THR A 268 -8.02 -7.03 -19.93
N GLU A 269 -9.23 -7.01 -20.50
CA GLU A 269 -9.53 -7.69 -21.77
C GLU A 269 -8.75 -7.10 -22.96
N ALA A 270 -8.65 -5.77 -23.01
CA ALA A 270 -8.01 -5.06 -24.10
C ALA A 270 -6.48 -5.23 -24.11
N CYS A 271 -5.83 -5.21 -22.94
CA CYS A 271 -4.36 -5.21 -22.88
C CYS A 271 -3.73 -5.93 -21.67
N GLY A 272 -4.50 -6.71 -20.91
CA GLY A 272 -3.97 -7.62 -19.90
C GLY A 272 -3.32 -8.86 -20.53
N GLY A 273 -2.28 -9.40 -19.89
CA GLY A 273 -1.55 -10.58 -20.37
C GLY A 273 -2.22 -11.89 -19.94
N GLU A 274 -2.03 -12.97 -20.70
CA GLU A 274 -2.54 -14.30 -20.34
C GLU A 274 -1.83 -14.85 -19.10
N ALA A 275 -2.58 -15.39 -18.16
CA ALA A 275 -2.06 -15.97 -16.93
C ALA A 275 -2.67 -17.35 -16.68
N PRO A 276 -2.06 -18.17 -15.79
CA PRO A 276 -2.61 -19.48 -15.44
C PRO A 276 -4.06 -19.43 -14.95
N PHE A 277 -4.73 -20.58 -15.00
CA PHE A 277 -6.14 -20.77 -14.60
C PHE A 277 -7.17 -19.99 -15.44
N GLY A 278 -6.80 -19.60 -16.67
CA GLY A 278 -7.65 -18.79 -17.54
C GLY A 278 -7.82 -17.34 -17.06
N LEU A 279 -6.97 -16.89 -16.14
CA LEU A 279 -6.94 -15.51 -15.69
C LEU A 279 -6.18 -14.63 -16.69
N ARG A 280 -6.33 -13.32 -16.53
CA ARG A 280 -5.52 -12.31 -17.20
C ARG A 280 -4.84 -11.42 -16.17
N ALA A 281 -3.53 -11.29 -16.30
CA ALA A 281 -2.76 -10.38 -15.48
C ALA A 281 -3.21 -8.93 -15.69
N HIS A 282 -3.33 -8.18 -14.60
CA HIS A 282 -3.58 -6.74 -14.69
C HIS A 282 -2.54 -6.08 -15.61
N PRO A 283 -2.95 -5.23 -16.57
CA PRO A 283 -2.04 -4.68 -17.57
C PRO A 283 -0.97 -3.82 -16.92
N GLY A 284 0.28 -4.01 -17.33
CA GLY A 284 1.41 -3.20 -16.86
C GLY A 284 1.47 -1.82 -17.55
N PRO A 285 2.29 -0.89 -17.04
CA PRO A 285 2.39 0.47 -17.59
C PRO A 285 2.71 0.50 -19.08
N ARG A 286 3.63 -0.36 -19.56
CA ARG A 286 4.01 -0.42 -20.98
C ARG A 286 2.85 -0.83 -21.89
N ALA A 287 2.01 -1.78 -21.47
CA ALA A 287 0.88 -2.24 -22.26
C ALA A 287 -0.18 -1.13 -22.42
N VAL A 288 -0.48 -0.41 -21.33
CA VAL A 288 -1.43 0.71 -21.37
C VAL A 288 -0.84 1.92 -22.11
N ALA A 289 0.46 2.19 -21.97
CA ALA A 289 1.15 3.31 -22.64
C ALA A 289 1.13 3.21 -24.17
N ALA A 290 1.09 1.98 -24.69
CA ALA A 290 1.05 1.67 -26.12
C ALA A 290 -0.34 1.88 -26.75
N LEU A 291 -1.40 2.04 -25.95
CA LEU A 291 -2.74 2.30 -26.47
C LEU A 291 -2.84 3.72 -27.04
N ASP A 292 -3.58 3.84 -28.14
CA ASP A 292 -4.21 5.11 -28.50
C ASP A 292 -5.42 5.32 -27.56
N PRO A 293 -5.53 6.44 -26.82
CA PRO A 293 -6.70 6.73 -25.99
C PRO A 293 -8.05 6.56 -26.72
N ALA A 294 -8.11 6.76 -28.03
CA ALA A 294 -9.31 6.60 -28.83
C ALA A 294 -9.86 5.16 -28.79
N VAL A 295 -9.02 4.14 -28.65
CA VAL A 295 -9.47 2.73 -28.60
C VAL A 295 -10.24 2.40 -27.30
N LEU A 296 -10.14 3.25 -26.28
CA LEU A 296 -10.86 3.07 -25.02
C LEU A 296 -12.28 3.67 -25.08
N ALA A 297 -12.59 4.54 -26.04
CA ALA A 297 -13.91 5.16 -26.13
C ALA A 297 -15.03 4.13 -26.41
N PRO A 298 -14.88 3.17 -27.36
CA PRO A 298 -15.85 2.08 -27.54
C PRO A 298 -16.02 1.20 -26.29
N LEU A 299 -15.01 1.16 -25.41
CA LEU A 299 -15.04 0.45 -24.13
C LEU A 299 -15.71 1.26 -23.00
N GLN A 300 -16.37 2.37 -23.36
CA GLN A 300 -17.08 3.31 -22.48
C GLN A 300 -16.20 4.11 -21.51
N PHE A 301 -14.91 4.27 -21.84
CA PHE A 301 -14.07 5.24 -21.13
C PHE A 301 -14.43 6.65 -21.60
N SER A 302 -14.56 7.58 -20.65
CA SER A 302 -14.65 9.00 -21.03
C SER A 302 -13.33 9.44 -21.67
N ARG A 303 -13.41 10.40 -22.60
CA ARG A 303 -12.23 10.96 -23.30
C ARG A 303 -11.14 11.41 -22.33
N GLY A 304 -11.53 12.10 -21.24
CA GLY A 304 -10.59 12.55 -20.20
C GLY A 304 -9.91 11.37 -19.51
N LYS A 305 -10.70 10.40 -19.04
CA LYS A 305 -10.19 9.22 -18.31
C LYS A 305 -9.25 8.37 -19.17
N ALA A 306 -9.58 8.14 -20.44
CA ALA A 306 -8.72 7.45 -21.39
C ALA A 306 -7.38 8.19 -21.56
N ALA A 307 -7.43 9.51 -21.77
CA ALA A 307 -6.23 10.33 -21.93
C ALA A 307 -5.35 10.34 -20.67
N TYR A 308 -5.95 10.48 -19.48
CA TYR A 308 -5.21 10.50 -18.21
C TYR A 308 -4.55 9.16 -17.90
N LEU A 309 -5.27 8.06 -18.12
CA LEU A 309 -4.77 6.70 -17.92
C LEU A 309 -3.54 6.42 -18.81
N VAL A 310 -3.65 6.68 -20.12
CA VAL A 310 -2.56 6.46 -21.07
C VAL A 310 -1.39 7.41 -20.80
N ALA A 311 -1.65 8.67 -20.45
CA ALA A 311 -0.59 9.61 -20.08
C ALA A 311 0.19 9.15 -18.83
N ALA A 312 -0.52 8.78 -17.76
CA ALA A 312 0.13 8.24 -16.55
C ALA A 312 0.91 6.95 -16.86
N ALA A 313 0.37 6.08 -17.71
CA ALA A 313 1.07 4.88 -18.17
C ALA A 313 2.40 5.21 -18.86
N ARG A 314 2.42 6.23 -19.74
CA ARG A 314 3.62 6.69 -20.44
C ARG A 314 4.65 7.27 -19.50
N GLU A 315 4.23 8.08 -18.53
CA GLU A 315 5.13 8.65 -17.51
C GLU A 315 5.76 7.56 -16.62
N THR A 316 4.97 6.56 -16.22
CA THR A 316 5.48 5.40 -15.47
C THR A 316 6.40 4.53 -16.33
N ALA A 317 6.03 4.23 -17.57
CA ALA A 317 6.84 3.42 -18.48
C ALA A 317 8.18 4.08 -18.83
N ALA A 318 8.22 5.42 -18.88
CA ALA A 318 9.43 6.21 -19.10
C ALA A 318 10.24 6.47 -17.81
N GLY A 319 9.79 5.99 -16.65
CA GLY A 319 10.48 6.19 -15.36
C GLY A 319 10.35 7.59 -14.75
N ARG A 320 9.59 8.50 -15.38
CA ARG A 320 9.37 9.87 -14.87
C ARG A 320 8.37 9.92 -13.71
N LEU A 321 7.47 8.94 -13.63
CA LEU A 321 6.62 8.68 -12.47
C LEU A 321 7.02 7.35 -11.81
N PRO A 322 7.97 7.35 -10.85
CA PRO A 322 8.51 6.14 -10.25
C PRO A 322 7.58 5.57 -9.16
N LEU A 323 6.43 5.04 -9.57
CA LEU A 323 5.36 4.58 -8.66
C LEU A 323 5.84 3.59 -7.60
N GLU A 324 6.70 2.64 -7.97
CA GLU A 324 7.21 1.61 -7.05
C GLU A 324 8.18 2.16 -5.98
N ALA A 325 8.73 3.36 -6.19
CA ALA A 325 9.59 4.03 -5.21
C ALA A 325 8.79 4.89 -4.22
N LEU A 326 7.55 5.28 -4.56
CA LEU A 326 6.72 6.16 -3.73
C LEU A 326 6.49 5.64 -2.30
N PRO A 327 6.21 4.34 -2.05
CA PRO A 327 5.99 3.84 -0.69
C PRO A 327 7.18 4.02 0.24
N ALA A 328 8.38 4.14 -0.33
CA ALA A 328 9.59 4.29 0.46
C ALA A 328 9.88 5.77 0.77
N GLY A 329 9.40 6.71 -0.06
CA GLY A 329 9.61 8.15 0.11
C GLY A 329 8.70 8.80 1.15
N THR A 330 8.49 10.10 0.99
CA THR A 330 7.57 10.89 1.84
C THR A 330 6.16 10.87 1.26
N ALA A 331 5.13 10.92 2.11
CA ALA A 331 3.74 11.11 1.70
C ALA A 331 3.57 12.44 0.95
N THR A 332 4.19 13.53 1.42
CA THR A 332 4.16 14.84 0.73
C THR A 332 4.82 14.78 -0.65
N GLY A 333 6.00 14.17 -0.76
CA GLY A 333 6.70 14.02 -2.03
C GLY A 333 5.97 13.08 -2.99
N ALA A 334 5.32 12.02 -2.48
CA ALA A 334 4.48 11.15 -3.28
C ALA A 334 3.20 11.87 -3.76
N GLU A 335 2.56 12.67 -2.92
CA GLU A 335 1.42 13.51 -3.30
C GLU A 335 1.80 14.48 -4.42
N ALA A 336 2.92 15.19 -4.26
CA ALA A 336 3.41 16.16 -5.22
C ALA A 336 3.64 15.52 -6.60
N ARG A 337 4.31 14.36 -6.64
CA ARG A 337 4.58 13.61 -7.87
C ARG A 337 3.30 13.07 -8.54
N LEU A 338 2.35 12.59 -7.74
CA LEU A 338 1.05 12.13 -8.24
C LEU A 338 0.24 13.29 -8.80
N ARG A 339 0.15 14.42 -8.09
CA ARG A 339 -0.65 15.59 -8.50
C ARG A 339 -0.05 16.37 -9.67
N ALA A 340 1.23 16.18 -9.97
CA ALA A 340 1.83 16.67 -11.22
C ALA A 340 1.24 15.97 -12.46
N GLN A 341 0.59 14.81 -12.30
CA GLN A 341 -0.04 14.08 -13.40
C GLN A 341 -1.39 14.68 -13.76
N LYS A 342 -1.60 14.93 -15.05
CA LYS A 342 -2.89 15.43 -15.56
C LYS A 342 -4.01 14.46 -15.24
N GLY A 343 -5.08 14.95 -14.61
CA GLY A 343 -6.23 14.14 -14.20
C GLY A 343 -6.11 13.48 -12.83
N VAL A 344 -4.99 13.66 -12.12
CA VAL A 344 -4.82 13.21 -10.73
C VAL A 344 -5.08 14.38 -9.78
N GLY A 345 -6.32 14.43 -9.27
CA GLY A 345 -6.72 15.40 -8.23
C GLY A 345 -6.39 14.93 -6.81
N PRO A 346 -6.69 15.77 -5.78
CA PRO A 346 -6.43 15.45 -4.37
C PRO A 346 -7.02 14.10 -3.93
N TRP A 347 -8.26 13.80 -4.32
CA TRP A 347 -8.90 12.52 -4.02
C TRP A 347 -8.11 11.32 -4.55
N THR A 348 -7.73 11.35 -5.84
CA THR A 348 -6.96 10.26 -6.47
C THR A 348 -5.58 10.11 -5.85
N ALA A 349 -4.88 11.22 -5.58
CA ALA A 349 -3.57 11.19 -4.95
C ALA A 349 -3.67 10.55 -3.55
N HIS A 350 -4.58 11.00 -2.70
CA HIS A 350 -4.74 10.48 -1.34
C HIS A 350 -5.23 9.03 -1.32
N TYR A 351 -6.07 8.63 -2.27
CA TYR A 351 -6.44 7.23 -2.44
C TYR A 351 -5.21 6.37 -2.76
N VAL A 352 -4.34 6.81 -3.68
CA VAL A 352 -3.12 6.08 -4.05
C VAL A 352 -2.10 6.06 -2.90
N LEU A 353 -1.93 7.17 -2.17
CA LEU A 353 -1.09 7.21 -0.98
C LEU A 353 -1.54 6.19 0.07
N MET A 354 -2.85 6.06 0.27
CA MET A 354 -3.43 5.12 1.24
C MET A 354 -3.40 3.66 0.75
N ARG A 355 -4.02 3.37 -0.41
CA ARG A 355 -4.25 1.99 -0.90
C ARG A 355 -3.12 1.43 -1.76
N GLY A 356 -2.31 2.30 -2.36
CA GLY A 356 -1.14 1.93 -3.14
C GLY A 356 0.14 1.98 -2.31
N CYS A 357 0.39 3.11 -1.62
CA CYS A 357 1.63 3.30 -0.88
C CYS A 357 1.58 2.81 0.56
N GLY A 358 0.40 2.74 1.18
CA GLY A 358 0.26 2.31 2.57
C GLY A 358 0.58 3.38 3.61
N PHE A 359 0.53 4.67 3.23
CA PHE A 359 0.69 5.76 4.19
C PHE A 359 -0.46 5.77 5.21
N GLN A 360 -0.13 5.99 6.49
CA GLN A 360 -1.05 5.78 7.62
C GLN A 360 -1.98 6.98 7.88
N ASP A 361 -1.65 8.15 7.33
CA ASP A 361 -2.32 9.40 7.67
C ASP A 361 -2.88 10.14 6.45
N CYS A 362 -3.68 9.44 5.63
CA CYS A 362 -4.27 9.99 4.41
C CYS A 362 -5.79 10.11 4.53
N VAL A 363 -6.34 11.18 3.95
CA VAL A 363 -7.80 11.38 3.82
C VAL A 363 -8.15 11.62 2.35
N PRO A 364 -8.88 10.73 1.67
CA PRO A 364 -9.36 10.98 0.31
C PRO A 364 -10.55 11.96 0.34
N LEU A 365 -10.27 13.26 0.48
CA LEU A 365 -11.31 14.30 0.52
C LEU A 365 -12.17 14.26 -0.75
N GLY A 366 -13.50 14.36 -0.58
CA GLY A 366 -14.46 14.21 -1.67
C GLY A 366 -14.85 12.77 -1.98
N ASP A 367 -14.38 11.79 -1.19
CA ASP A 367 -14.81 10.40 -1.33
C ASP A 367 -16.27 10.23 -0.90
N ALA A 368 -17.10 9.71 -1.81
CA ALA A 368 -18.52 9.53 -1.58
C ALA A 368 -18.82 8.52 -0.47
N GLY A 369 -17.98 7.49 -0.32
CA GLY A 369 -18.09 6.54 0.78
C GLY A 369 -17.76 7.21 2.11
N LEU A 370 -16.61 7.88 2.20
CA LEU A 370 -16.16 8.52 3.42
C LEU A 370 -17.16 9.58 3.92
N THR A 371 -17.61 10.47 3.03
CA THR A 371 -18.62 11.49 3.37
C THR A 371 -19.93 10.85 3.81
N ALA A 372 -20.32 9.73 3.21
CA ALA A 372 -21.50 9.00 3.62
C ALA A 372 -21.37 8.35 5.00
N ALA A 373 -20.18 7.81 5.30
CA ALA A 373 -19.88 7.19 6.57
C ALA A 373 -19.84 8.23 7.69
N LEU A 374 -19.21 9.37 7.44
CA LEU A 374 -19.16 10.49 8.38
C LEU A 374 -20.55 11.06 8.66
N GLN A 375 -21.37 11.26 7.64
CA GLN A 375 -22.76 11.68 7.84
C GLN A 375 -23.49 10.73 8.80
N ARG A 376 -23.40 9.42 8.54
CA ARG A 376 -24.07 8.41 9.37
C ARG A 376 -23.50 8.35 10.78
N HIS A 377 -22.17 8.35 10.90
CA HIS A 377 -21.47 8.18 12.18
C HIS A 377 -21.71 9.36 13.12
N HIS A 378 -21.75 10.59 12.59
CA HIS A 378 -22.00 11.80 13.35
C HIS A 378 -23.47 12.25 13.34
N ALA A 379 -24.38 11.43 12.78
CA ALA A 379 -25.81 11.72 12.64
C ALA A 379 -26.10 13.11 12.02
N LEU A 380 -25.34 13.50 10.99
CA LEU A 380 -25.52 14.77 10.29
C LEU A 380 -26.74 14.71 9.37
N ASP A 381 -27.50 15.80 9.30
CA ASP A 381 -28.66 15.96 8.40
C ASP A 381 -28.26 16.18 6.94
N HIS A 382 -26.99 16.44 6.65
CA HIS A 382 -26.44 16.66 5.32
C HIS A 382 -25.15 15.85 5.07
N ARG A 383 -24.74 15.74 3.80
CA ARG A 383 -23.45 15.16 3.41
C ARG A 383 -22.35 16.20 3.64
N PRO A 384 -21.32 15.90 4.45
CA PRO A 384 -20.30 16.89 4.78
C PRO A 384 -19.47 17.26 3.55
N GLY A 385 -19.23 18.57 3.38
CA GLY A 385 -18.37 19.09 2.32
C GLY A 385 -16.88 18.79 2.57
N PRO A 386 -15.95 19.14 1.65
CA PRO A 386 -14.53 18.86 1.81
C PRO A 386 -13.90 19.48 3.07
N ALA A 387 -14.24 20.73 3.42
CA ALA A 387 -13.69 21.41 4.59
C ALA A 387 -14.17 20.78 5.91
N GLU A 388 -15.46 20.45 5.98
CA GLU A 388 -16.05 19.77 7.12
C GLU A 388 -15.53 18.34 7.27
N THR A 389 -15.40 17.60 6.16
CA THR A 389 -14.76 16.28 6.14
C THR A 389 -13.35 16.34 6.70
N ALA A 390 -12.56 17.37 6.33
CA ALA A 390 -11.23 17.56 6.88
C ALA A 390 -11.26 17.83 8.39
N GLY A 391 -12.20 18.64 8.87
CA GLY A 391 -12.41 18.90 10.30
C GLY A 391 -12.81 17.65 11.09
N LEU A 392 -13.76 16.86 10.57
CA LEU A 392 -14.22 15.61 11.19
C LEU A 392 -13.13 14.53 11.20
N MET A 393 -12.23 14.53 10.22
CA MET A 393 -11.12 13.59 10.14
C MET A 393 -9.88 14.03 10.94
N ALA A 394 -9.75 15.31 11.29
CA ALA A 394 -8.58 15.83 12.00
C ALA A 394 -8.28 15.12 13.35
N PRO A 395 -9.27 14.79 14.19
CA PRO A 395 -9.02 14.09 15.46
C PRO A 395 -8.45 12.68 15.32
N TYR A 396 -8.52 12.08 14.14
CA TYR A 396 -7.96 10.74 13.89
C TYR A 396 -6.47 10.76 13.52
N ALA A 397 -5.84 11.93 13.40
CA ALA A 397 -4.41 12.00 13.12
C ALA A 397 -3.59 11.38 14.28
N PRO A 398 -2.51 10.62 14.01
CA PRO A 398 -1.90 10.34 12.71
C PRO A 398 -2.40 9.04 12.03
N HIS A 399 -3.60 8.58 12.33
CA HIS A 399 -4.18 7.30 11.88
C HIS A 399 -5.33 7.47 10.89
N ARG A 400 -5.38 8.59 10.14
CA ARG A 400 -6.54 8.92 9.29
C ARG A 400 -6.83 7.90 8.19
N SER A 401 -5.83 7.14 7.73
CA SER A 401 -6.05 6.05 6.77
C SER A 401 -6.84 4.90 7.37
N LEU A 402 -6.48 4.44 8.59
CA LEU A 402 -7.22 3.37 9.27
C LEU A 402 -8.62 3.85 9.68
N ALA A 403 -8.75 5.08 10.18
CA ALA A 403 -10.05 5.67 10.45
C ALA A 403 -10.95 5.71 9.21
N THR A 404 -10.40 6.11 8.06
CA THR A 404 -11.09 6.07 6.75
C THR A 404 -11.56 4.65 6.43
N PHE A 405 -10.72 3.64 6.66
CA PHE A 405 -11.06 2.24 6.38
C PHE A 405 -12.15 1.70 7.32
N HIS A 406 -12.12 2.04 8.60
CA HIS A 406 -13.20 1.74 9.55
C HIS A 406 -14.53 2.41 9.14
N LEU A 407 -14.48 3.67 8.71
CA LEU A 407 -15.64 4.41 8.22
C LEU A 407 -16.21 3.77 6.95
N TRP A 408 -15.38 3.41 5.98
CA TRP A 408 -15.84 2.65 4.81
C TRP A 408 -16.46 1.31 5.20
N ALA A 409 -15.84 0.55 6.09
CA ALA A 409 -16.36 -0.72 6.60
C ALA A 409 -17.63 -0.55 7.46
N SER A 410 -17.96 0.67 7.90
CA SER A 410 -19.20 0.99 8.61
C SER A 410 -20.42 1.13 7.70
N LEU A 411 -20.20 1.38 6.41
CA LEU A 411 -21.25 1.49 5.39
C LEU A 411 -21.80 0.13 4.93
N LYS A 412 -21.26 -0.95 5.49
CA LYS A 412 -20.95 -2.17 4.77
C LYS A 412 -21.36 -3.38 5.64
N GLY A 413 -22.04 -4.43 5.15
CA GLY A 413 -22.71 -4.65 3.86
C GLY A 413 -21.85 -5.08 2.65
N VAL A 414 -20.61 -4.61 2.55
CA VAL A 414 -19.58 -4.95 1.53
C VAL A 414 -18.22 -4.81 2.27
N PRO A 415 -17.02 -5.09 1.75
CA PRO A 415 -15.75 -4.92 2.53
C PRO A 415 -14.85 -3.88 1.89
N ALA A 416 -14.37 -2.89 2.65
CA ALA A 416 -13.82 -1.60 2.18
C ALA A 416 -13.06 -1.62 0.83
#